data_AF-A0A2E3L2Y6-F1
#
_entry.id   AF-A0A2E3L2Y6-F1
#
_cell.length_a   1.000
_cell.length_b   1.000
_cell.length_c   1.000
_cell.angle_alpha   90.00
_cell.angle_beta   90.00
_cell.angle_gamma   90.00
#
_symmetry.space_group_name_H-M   'P 1'
#
loop_
_entity.id
_entity.type
_entity.pdbx_description
1 polymer ?
#
loop_
_entity_poly.entity_id
_entity_poly.type
_entity_poly.pdbx_seq_one_letter_code
_entity_poly.pdbx_strand_id
1 'polypeptide(L)'
;MIIVPAGAKWLGLLGLTPFVIMTVLSVTDTSVWIDNPGFALRTYGAIILSFLGGVQWGLAIRNSDGNARTRQGLTSMLTLSIVPSLIGWAGLLIDKPLSFSLQISGFVLVL
;
A
#
# COMPACT_ATOMS: atom_id res chain seq x y z
N MET A 1 4.65 -24.07 8.86
CA MET A 1 5.24 -23.24 7.79
C MET A 1 4.12 -22.93 6.81
N ILE A 2 3.71 -21.66 6.67
CA ILE A 2 2.64 -21.29 5.72
C ILE A 2 3.23 -21.42 4.32
N ILE A 3 2.72 -22.35 3.51
CA ILE A 3 3.16 -22.52 2.13
C ILE A 3 2.47 -21.45 1.29
N VAL A 4 3.20 -20.41 0.92
CA VAL A 4 2.71 -19.40 -0.03
C VAL A 4 2.70 -20.02 -1.43
N PRO A 5 1.56 -20.10 -2.13
CA PRO A 5 1.49 -20.63 -3.49
C PRO A 5 2.44 -19.88 -4.42
N ALA A 6 3.13 -20.58 -5.32
CA ALA A 6 4.07 -19.94 -6.25
C ALA A 6 3.40 -18.83 -7.08
N GLY A 7 2.14 -19.01 -7.48
CA GLY A 7 1.36 -17.99 -8.17
C GLY A 7 1.19 -16.69 -7.36
N ALA A 8 0.99 -16.78 -6.05
CA ALA A 8 0.86 -15.58 -5.21
C ALA A 8 2.16 -14.77 -5.15
N LYS A 9 3.32 -15.43 -5.18
CA LYS A 9 4.63 -14.74 -5.24
C LYS A 9 4.78 -13.97 -6.56
N TRP A 10 4.42 -14.60 -7.68
CA TRP A 10 4.46 -13.96 -8.98
C TRP A 10 3.48 -12.79 -9.09
N LEU A 11 2.26 -12.94 -8.58
CA LEU A 11 1.29 -11.85 -8.57
C LEU A 11 1.76 -10.66 -7.73
N GLY A 12 2.38 -10.91 -6.57
CA GLY A 12 3.00 -9.87 -5.75
C GLY A 12 4.15 -9.16 -6.47
N LEU A 13 5.02 -9.92 -7.15
CA LEU A 13 6.14 -9.36 -7.92
C LEU A 13 5.65 -8.54 -9.11
N LEU A 14 4.64 -9.01 -9.83
CA LEU A 14 4.03 -8.29 -10.95
C LEU A 14 3.35 -6.99 -10.49
N GLY A 15 2.84 -6.94 -9.26
CA GLY A 15 2.37 -5.72 -8.62
C GLY A 15 3.44 -4.63 -8.45
N LEU A 16 4.74 -4.96 -8.49
CA LEU A 16 5.81 -3.95 -8.48
C LEU A 16 6.02 -3.27 -9.84
N THR A 17 5.43 -3.80 -10.91
CA THR A 17 5.68 -3.32 -12.28
C THR A 17 5.43 -1.81 -12.44
N PRO A 18 4.30 -1.24 -11.97
CA PRO A 18 4.07 0.20 -12.12
C PRO A 18 5.03 1.05 -11.27
N PHE A 19 5.46 0.56 -10.10
CA PHE A 19 6.49 1.22 -9.30
C PHE A 19 7.80 1.35 -10.08
N VAL A 20 8.29 0.25 -10.65
CA VAL A 20 9.56 0.22 -11.38
C VAL A 20 9.49 1.13 -12.60
N ILE A 21 8.44 0.99 -13.42
CA ILE A 21 8.28 1.78 -14.65
C ILE A 21 8.21 3.28 -14.31
N MET A 22 7.34 3.68 -13.38
CA MET A 22 7.18 5.11 -13.07
C MET A 22 8.40 5.71 -12.37
N THR A 23 9.14 4.91 -11.60
CA THR A 23 10.42 5.36 -10.99
C THR A 23 11.46 5.64 -12.08
N VAL A 24 11.65 4.72 -13.03
CA VAL A 24 12.59 4.92 -14.14
C VAL A 24 12.21 6.16 -14.94
N LEU A 25 10.94 6.28 -15.37
CA LEU A 25 10.47 7.43 -16.14
C LEU A 25 10.63 8.76 -15.38
N SER A 26 10.40 8.77 -14.05
CA SER A 26 10.57 9.98 -13.25
C SER A 26 12.03 10.35 -12.99
N VAL A 27 12.98 9.42 -13.03
CA VAL A 27 14.41 9.69 -12.83
C VAL A 27 15.08 10.08 -14.15
N THR A 28 14.66 9.51 -15.26
CA THR A 28 15.19 9.82 -16.61
C THR A 28 14.50 11.01 -17.28
N ASP A 29 13.58 11.68 -16.57
CA ASP A 29 12.75 12.79 -17.07
C ASP A 29 12.10 12.50 -18.42
N THR A 30 11.65 11.25 -18.60
CA THR A 30 11.14 10.72 -19.86
C THR A 30 9.62 10.68 -19.82
N SER A 31 8.96 11.62 -20.51
CA SER A 31 7.50 11.80 -20.49
C SER A 31 6.80 11.28 -21.76
N VAL A 32 7.29 10.18 -22.36
CA VAL A 32 6.83 9.72 -23.69
C VAL A 32 5.32 9.39 -23.73
N TRP A 33 4.76 8.88 -22.63
CA TRP A 33 3.34 8.46 -22.56
C TRP A 33 2.59 8.99 -21.34
N ILE A 34 3.30 9.59 -20.38
CA ILE A 34 2.74 10.02 -19.09
C ILE A 34 3.27 11.40 -18.78
N ASP A 35 2.36 12.37 -18.69
CA ASP A 35 2.69 13.78 -18.46
C ASP A 35 3.36 14.01 -17.11
N ASN A 36 3.03 13.18 -16.10
CA ASN A 36 3.60 13.30 -14.77
C ASN A 36 3.87 11.92 -14.13
N PRO A 37 5.01 11.28 -14.46
CA PRO A 37 5.36 9.96 -13.93
C PRO A 37 5.51 9.97 -12.40
N GLY A 38 5.94 11.10 -11.82
CA GLY A 38 6.02 11.26 -10.36
C GLY A 38 4.64 11.26 -9.68
N PHE A 39 3.64 11.90 -10.28
CA PHE A 39 2.27 11.82 -9.78
C PHE A 39 1.69 10.42 -9.97
N ALA A 40 1.91 9.78 -11.12
CA ALA A 40 1.49 8.40 -11.36
C ALA A 40 2.09 7.42 -10.34
N LEU A 41 3.39 7.56 -10.03
CA LEU A 41 4.08 6.77 -9.01
C LEU A 41 3.43 6.91 -7.62
N ARG A 42 3.19 8.16 -7.19
CA ARG A 42 2.56 8.45 -5.89
C ARG A 42 1.13 7.95 -5.81
N THR A 43 0.36 8.07 -6.90
CA THR A 43 -1.01 7.56 -6.98
C THR A 43 -1.01 6.04 -6.88
N TYR A 44 -0.08 5.37 -7.56
CA TYR A 44 0.06 3.92 -7.44
C TYR A 44 0.46 3.50 -6.01
N GLY A 45 1.36 4.24 -5.37
CA GLY A 45 1.72 4.01 -3.96
C GLY A 45 0.52 4.12 -3.02
N ALA A 46 -0.33 5.13 -3.20
CA ALA A 46 -1.57 5.27 -2.44
C ALA A 46 -2.55 4.11 -2.68
N ILE A 47 -2.66 3.61 -3.91
CA ILE A 47 -3.49 2.44 -4.24
C ILE A 47 -2.99 1.19 -3.50
N ILE A 48 -1.69 0.93 -3.51
CA ILE A 48 -1.14 -0.26 -2.84
C ILE A 48 -1.27 -0.15 -1.32
N LEU A 49 -1.01 1.02 -0.72
CA LEU A 49 -1.24 1.21 0.72
C LEU A 49 -2.71 0.97 1.09
N SER A 50 -3.65 1.41 0.23
CA SER A 50 -5.07 1.16 0.43
C SER A 50 -5.44 -0.33 0.34
N PHE A 51 -4.83 -1.05 -0.61
CA PHE A 51 -4.99 -2.49 -0.72
C PHE A 51 -4.46 -3.22 0.52
N LEU A 52 -3.26 -2.88 1.00
CA LEU A 52 -2.65 -3.49 2.19
C LEU A 52 -3.49 -3.25 3.45
N GLY A 53 -4.02 -2.02 3.62
CA GLY A 53 -4.99 -1.71 4.68
C GLY A 53 -6.25 -2.57 4.58
N GLY A 54 -6.84 -2.69 3.38
CA GLY A 54 -8.00 -3.56 3.14
C GLY A 54 -7.74 -5.04 3.46
N VAL A 55 -6.55 -5.55 3.14
CA VAL A 55 -6.15 -6.93 3.49
C VAL A 55 -6.07 -7.11 5.01
N GLN A 56 -5.44 -6.18 5.74
CA GLN A 56 -5.39 -6.22 7.20
C GLN A 56 -6.78 -6.18 7.83
N TRP A 57 -7.69 -5.35 7.28
CA TRP A 57 -9.08 -5.28 7.72
C TRP A 57 -9.78 -6.64 7.55
N GLY A 58 -9.70 -7.25 6.36
CA GLY A 58 -10.30 -8.55 6.10
C GLY A 58 -9.74 -9.66 6.99
N LEU A 59 -8.42 -9.65 7.25
CA LEU A 59 -7.77 -10.58 8.18
C LEU A 59 -8.25 -10.39 9.62
N ALA A 60 -8.41 -9.14 10.08
CA ALA A 60 -8.89 -8.84 11.42
C ALA A 60 -10.31 -9.38 11.64
N ILE A 61 -11.22 -9.20 10.66
CA ILE A 61 -12.58 -9.75 10.71
C ILE A 61 -12.52 -11.28 10.76
N ARG A 62 -11.80 -11.91 9.82
CA ARG A 62 -11.68 -13.38 9.74
C ARG A 62 -11.13 -14.01 11.02
N ASN A 63 -10.15 -13.36 11.65
CA ASN A 63 -9.52 -13.87 12.88
C ASN A 63 -10.39 -13.63 14.14
N SER A 64 -11.36 -12.72 14.06
CA SER A 64 -12.28 -12.41 15.16
C SER A 64 -13.53 -13.32 15.19
N ASP A 65 -13.81 -14.04 14.10
CA ASP A 65 -14.91 -14.99 14.04
C ASP A 65 -14.66 -16.19 14.96
N GLY A 66 -15.59 -16.41 15.90
CA GLY A 66 -15.60 -17.56 16.81
C GLY A 66 -14.83 -17.39 18.13
N ASN A 67 -14.16 -16.26 18.39
CA ASN A 67 -13.42 -16.04 19.64
C ASN A 67 -13.76 -14.71 20.32
N ALA A 68 -14.49 -14.79 21.44
CA ALA A 68 -14.96 -13.62 22.20
C ALA A 68 -13.82 -12.72 22.72
N ARG A 69 -12.63 -13.29 22.99
CA ARG A 69 -11.45 -12.50 23.42
C ARG A 69 -10.85 -11.69 22.27
N THR A 70 -10.89 -12.21 21.05
CA THR A 70 -10.36 -11.52 19.86
C THR A 70 -11.26 -10.35 19.45
N ARG A 71 -12.57 -10.40 19.75
CA ARG A 71 -13.47 -9.26 19.54
C ARG A 71 -13.09 -8.03 20.36
N GLN A 72 -12.46 -8.22 21.52
CA GLN A 72 -12.11 -7.11 22.43
C GLN A 72 -11.02 -6.17 21.87
N GLY A 73 -10.33 -6.56 20.79
CA GLY A 73 -9.37 -5.70 20.07
C GLY A 73 -9.74 -5.41 18.61
N LEU A 74 -10.90 -5.91 18.14
CA LEU A 74 -11.25 -5.86 16.71
C LEU A 74 -11.29 -4.42 16.21
N THR A 75 -12.03 -3.53 16.89
CA THR A 75 -12.14 -2.11 16.49
C THR A 75 -10.77 -1.46 16.33
N SER A 76 -9.84 -1.68 17.27
CA SER A 76 -8.49 -1.13 17.18
C SER A 76 -7.73 -1.65 15.97
N MET A 77 -7.84 -2.96 15.66
CA MET A 77 -7.24 -3.54 14.45
C MET A 77 -7.85 -2.97 13.17
N LEU A 78 -9.17 -2.75 13.14
CA LEU A 78 -9.84 -2.11 12.00
C LEU A 78 -9.39 -0.66 11.83
N THR A 79 -9.31 0.11 12.92
CA THR A 79 -8.84 1.50 12.87
C THR A 79 -7.39 1.58 12.39
N LEU A 80 -6.51 0.71 12.89
CA LEU A 80 -5.11 0.66 12.45
C LEU A 80 -4.98 0.30 10.96
N SER A 81 -5.86 -0.56 10.45
CA SER A 81 -5.85 -0.96 9.03
C SER A 81 -6.19 0.18 8.05
N ILE A 82 -6.80 1.26 8.54
CA ILE A 82 -7.13 2.44 7.72
C ILE A 82 -5.93 3.40 7.60
N VAL A 83 -5.01 3.36 8.56
CA VAL A 83 -3.84 4.27 8.63
C VAL A 83 -3.01 4.25 7.33
N PRO A 84 -2.65 3.10 6.73
CA PRO A 84 -1.90 3.06 5.48
C PRO A 84 -2.62 3.80 4.33
N SER A 85 -3.93 3.60 4.17
CA SER A 85 -4.74 4.26 3.15
C SER A 85 -4.73 5.78 3.31
N LEU A 86 -4.84 6.25 4.56
CA LEU A 86 -4.80 7.68 4.88
C LEU A 86 -3.41 8.29 4.64
N ILE A 87 -2.34 7.55 4.94
CA ILE A 87 -0.97 7.97 4.64
C ILE A 87 -0.79 8.13 3.11
N GLY A 88 -1.27 7.14 2.35
CA GLY A 88 -1.24 7.18 0.89
C GLY A 88 -1.98 8.40 0.32
N TRP A 89 -3.21 8.61 0.77
CA TRP A 89 -4.04 9.74 0.36
C TRP A 89 -3.44 11.10 0.77
N ALA A 90 -3.02 11.26 2.03
CA ALA A 90 -2.38 12.49 2.51
C ALA A 90 -1.10 12.80 1.73
N GLY A 91 -0.33 11.78 1.33
CA GLY A 91 0.83 11.95 0.46
C GLY A 91 0.49 12.60 -0.88
N LEU A 92 -0.71 12.41 -1.43
CA LEU A 92 -1.10 13.04 -2.70
C LEU A 92 -1.37 14.54 -2.56
N LEU A 93 -1.66 15.02 -1.35
CA LEU A 93 -2.05 16.41 -1.06
C LEU A 93 -0.86 17.33 -0.74
N ILE A 94 0.34 16.77 -0.61
CA ILE A 94 1.56 17.50 -0.22
C ILE A 94 2.62 17.48 -1.33
N ASP A 95 3.65 18.31 -1.15
CA ASP A 95 4.77 18.44 -2.09
C ASP A 95 5.49 17.11 -2.32
N LYS A 96 6.00 16.96 -3.56
CA LYS A 96 6.59 15.71 -4.08
C LYS A 96 7.65 15.09 -3.13
N PRO A 97 8.62 15.83 -2.55
CA PRO A 97 9.62 15.23 -1.67
C PRO A 97 9.04 14.68 -0.37
N LEU A 98 8.19 15.46 0.30
CA LEU A 98 7.53 15.04 1.55
C LEU A 98 6.58 13.86 1.31
N SER A 99 5.90 13.87 0.17
CA SER A 99 5.01 12.80 -0.23
C SER A 99 5.71 11.45 -0.31
N PHE A 100 6.88 11.37 -0.94
CA PHE A 100 7.63 10.11 -1.01
C PHE A 100 8.06 9.62 0.36
N SER A 101 8.62 10.50 1.21
CA SER A 101 9.01 10.14 2.58
C SER A 101 7.82 9.61 3.39
N LEU A 102 6.67 10.28 3.27
CA LEU A 102 5.45 9.89 3.96
C LEU A 102 4.93 8.52 3.46
N GLN A 103 4.85 8.31 2.14
CA GLN A 103 4.40 7.03 1.60
C GLN A 103 5.37 5.89 1.91
N ILE A 104 6.69 6.13 1.88
CA ILE A 104 7.70 5.14 2.31
C ILE A 104 7.46 4.73 3.77
N SER A 105 7.21 5.70 4.66
CA SER A 105 6.88 5.38 6.05
C SER A 105 5.61 4.55 6.19
N GLY A 106 4.60 4.82 5.36
CA GLY A 106 3.38 4.01 5.27
C GLY A 106 3.64 2.57 4.87
N PHE A 107 4.54 2.35 3.89
CA PHE A 107 4.94 1.00 3.49
C PHE A 107 5.70 0.27 4.59
N VAL A 108 6.61 0.95 5.29
CA VAL A 108 7.35 0.37 6.42
C VAL A 108 6.42 0.03 7.59
N LEU A 109 5.37 0.82 7.83
CA LEU A 109 4.41 0.56 8.91
C LEU A 109 3.49 -0.63 8.65
N VAL A 110 3.22 -0.96 7.38
CA VAL A 110 2.21 -1.97 7.00
C VAL A 110 2.79 -3.34 6.67
N LEU A 111 4.09 -3.40 6.33
CA LEU A 111 4.85 -4.61 5.97
C LEU A 111 5.56 -5.21 7.18
#